data_AF-A0A2G5CGR5-F1
#
_entry.id   AF-A0A2G5CGR5-F1
#
_cell.length_a   1.000
_cell.length_b   1.000
_cell.length_c   1.000
_cell.angle_alpha   90.00
_cell.angle_beta   90.00
_cell.angle_gamma   90.00
#
_symmetry.space_group_name_H-M   'P 1'
#
loop_
_entity.id
_entity.type
_entity.pdbx_description
1 polymer ?
#
loop_
_entity_poly.entity_id
_entity_poly.type
_entity_poly.pdbx_seq_one_letter_code
_entity_poly.pdbx_strand_id
1 'polypeptide(L)'
;MSTRREITEDGKELYFDHGAPYFTANHKDVMALVCEWEAKGLVAEWKESTGIFDCVATKFIGIEKEGSSKKYVGIPGMNAMCRAMCHEPGVEAKFGTTVGTLQWLEDKNLWSPKDLDGKTLGHFDAMVASDKNVVSPRVTAVTGRPPPLDMSLVQELAPKLEEVPVLPCFCVMLAFSEPLSSIPVRSFAFKNSTVLSWAFCNSSKPERSSSTRHVMQ
;
A
#
# COMPACT_ATOMS: atom_id res chain seq x y z
N MET A 1 -2.49 -1.30 0.66
CA MET A 1 -1.46 -2.06 -0.10
C MET A 1 -1.91 -2.15 -1.54
N SER A 2 -1.13 -1.61 -2.47
CA SER A 2 -1.60 -1.37 -3.85
C SER A 2 -0.97 -2.34 -4.84
N THR A 3 -1.83 -2.93 -5.69
CA THR A 3 -1.45 -3.86 -6.75
C THR A 3 -1.94 -3.34 -8.10
N ARG A 4 -1.16 -3.49 -9.17
CA ARG A 4 -1.58 -3.16 -10.54
C ARG A 4 -1.53 -4.41 -11.41
N ARG A 5 -2.53 -4.54 -12.28
CA ARG A 5 -2.60 -5.53 -13.35
C ARG A 5 -2.45 -4.83 -14.69
N GLU A 6 -1.73 -5.46 -15.62
CA GLU A 6 -1.56 -4.99 -16.98
C GLU A 6 -1.64 -6.19 -17.93
N ILE A 7 -2.30 -6.05 -19.08
CA ILE A 7 -2.35 -7.09 -20.10
C ILE A 7 -1.43 -6.64 -21.24
N THR A 8 -0.42 -7.45 -21.56
CA THR A 8 0.48 -7.19 -22.68
C THR A 8 -0.19 -7.51 -24.01
N GLU A 9 0.40 -7.04 -25.12
CA GLU A 9 -0.13 -7.27 -26.48
C GLU A 9 -0.31 -8.75 -26.84
N ASP A 10 0.54 -9.63 -26.28
CA ASP A 10 0.46 -11.09 -26.42
C ASP A 10 -0.58 -11.76 -25.47
N GLY A 11 -1.38 -10.96 -24.75
CA GLY A 11 -2.44 -11.41 -23.87
C GLY A 11 -1.98 -11.87 -22.48
N LYS A 12 -0.70 -11.73 -22.14
CA LYS A 12 -0.18 -12.12 -20.82
C LYS A 12 -0.54 -11.09 -19.74
N GLU A 13 -1.05 -11.59 -18.62
CA GLU A 13 -1.36 -10.73 -17.47
C GLU A 13 -0.12 -10.55 -16.58
N LEU A 14 0.25 -9.29 -16.35
CA LEU A 14 1.34 -8.88 -15.47
C LEU A 14 0.77 -8.32 -14.16
N TYR A 15 1.47 -8.63 -13.06
CA TYR A 15 1.07 -8.24 -11.71
C TYR A 15 2.22 -7.52 -11.01
N PHE A 16 1.92 -6.36 -10.42
CA PHE A 16 2.89 -5.51 -9.72
C PHE A 16 2.39 -5.09 -8.35
N ASP A 17 3.15 -5.38 -7.29
CA ASP A 17 2.98 -4.70 -6.00
C ASP A 17 3.70 -3.34 -6.12
N HIS A 18 2.97 -2.23 -6.12
CA HIS A 18 3.55 -0.89 -6.38
C HIS A 18 3.46 0.08 -5.19
N GLY A 19 2.80 -0.36 -4.11
CA GLY A 19 2.83 0.32 -2.81
C GLY A 19 4.02 -0.15 -1.96
N ALA A 20 3.74 -0.59 -0.74
CA ALA A 20 4.76 -1.15 0.14
C ALA A 20 5.40 -2.41 -0.49
N PRO A 21 6.74 -2.47 -0.62
CA PRO A 21 7.43 -3.61 -1.24
C PRO A 21 7.39 -4.86 -0.36
N TYR A 22 7.53 -4.67 0.95
CA TYR A 22 7.46 -5.64 2.01
C TYR A 22 7.16 -4.88 3.31
N PHE A 23 6.94 -5.61 4.40
CA PHE A 23 6.94 -5.03 5.74
C PHE A 23 7.83 -5.85 6.67
N THR A 24 8.27 -5.21 7.75
CA THR A 24 8.98 -5.88 8.85
C THR A 24 8.09 -5.83 10.09
N ALA A 25 8.30 -6.76 11.00
CA ALA A 25 7.56 -6.80 12.26
C ALA A 25 8.56 -7.06 13.39
N ASN A 26 8.67 -6.09 14.29
CA ASN A 26 9.57 -6.16 15.46
C ASN A 26 8.79 -6.12 16.78
N HIS A 27 7.54 -5.65 16.77
CA HIS A 27 6.69 -5.59 17.95
C HIS A 27 6.00 -6.94 18.18
N LYS A 28 5.97 -7.43 19.42
CA LYS A 28 5.41 -8.75 19.77
C LYS A 28 3.97 -8.96 19.27
N ASP A 29 3.13 -7.94 19.41
CA ASP A 29 1.71 -8.07 19.06
C ASP A 29 1.51 -8.08 17.53
N VAL A 30 2.36 -7.33 16.80
CA VAL A 30 2.37 -7.37 15.33
C VAL A 30 2.92 -8.70 14.85
N MET A 31 3.95 -9.24 15.51
CA MET A 31 4.49 -10.56 15.20
C MET A 31 3.47 -11.68 15.40
N ALA A 32 2.63 -11.60 16.44
CA ALA A 32 1.53 -12.55 16.63
C ALA A 32 0.54 -12.53 15.45
N LEU A 33 0.16 -11.34 14.97
CA LEU A 33 -0.68 -11.18 13.79
C LEU A 33 -0.01 -11.74 12.52
N VAL A 34 1.29 -11.51 12.35
CA VAL A 34 2.05 -12.07 11.22
C VAL A 34 2.05 -13.59 11.26
N CYS A 35 2.29 -14.20 12.41
CA CYS A 35 2.23 -15.67 12.55
C CYS A 35 0.84 -16.23 12.24
N GLU A 36 -0.23 -15.54 12.65
CA GLU A 36 -1.60 -15.92 12.29
C GLU A 36 -1.81 -15.84 10.77
N TRP A 37 -1.37 -14.76 10.12
CA TRP A 37 -1.47 -14.60 8.67
C TRP A 37 -0.62 -15.61 7.90
N GLU A 38 0.55 -15.98 8.40
CA GLU A 38 1.37 -17.06 7.83
C GLU A 38 0.64 -18.41 7.94
N ALA A 39 0.06 -18.73 9.11
CA ALA A 39 -0.72 -19.95 9.30
C ALA A 39 -1.96 -20.01 8.40
N LYS A 40 -2.54 -18.86 8.07
CA LYS A 40 -3.65 -18.71 7.12
C LYS A 40 -3.20 -18.68 5.65
N GLY A 41 -1.89 -18.73 5.35
CA GLY A 41 -1.37 -18.65 3.99
C GLY A 41 -1.57 -17.29 3.32
N LEU A 42 -1.65 -16.20 4.09
CA LEU A 42 -1.84 -14.84 3.60
C LEU A 42 -0.55 -14.05 3.46
N VAL A 43 0.50 -14.48 4.18
CA VAL A 43 1.82 -13.85 4.25
C VAL A 43 2.88 -14.93 4.17
N ALA A 44 4.03 -14.60 3.57
CA ALA A 44 5.25 -15.40 3.65
C ALA A 44 6.47 -14.51 3.85
N GLU A 45 7.52 -15.09 4.43
CA GLU A 45 8.84 -14.48 4.47
C GLU A 45 9.44 -14.38 3.06
N TRP A 46 9.93 -13.19 2.71
CA TRP A 46 10.65 -12.91 1.47
C TRP A 46 12.16 -13.00 1.72
N LYS A 47 12.70 -14.20 1.50
CA LYS A 47 14.10 -14.56 1.74
C LYS A 47 14.95 -14.22 0.53
N GLU A 48 15.13 -12.94 0.28
CA GLU A 48 15.96 -12.47 -0.83
C GLU A 48 17.08 -11.54 -0.36
N SER A 49 18.18 -11.57 -1.08
CA SER A 49 19.31 -10.67 -0.82
C SER A 49 18.95 -9.22 -1.12
N THR A 50 19.48 -8.31 -0.29
CA THR A 50 19.31 -6.87 -0.44
C THR A 50 20.66 -6.19 -0.56
N GLY A 51 20.76 -5.14 -1.36
CA GLY A 51 22.00 -4.39 -1.50
C GLY A 51 21.78 -2.89 -1.65
N ILE A 52 22.85 -2.18 -1.98
CA ILE A 52 22.83 -0.75 -2.30
C ILE A 52 23.50 -0.58 -3.66
N PHE A 53 22.83 0.11 -4.58
CA PHE A 53 23.44 0.54 -5.84
C PHE A 53 23.97 1.96 -5.69
N ASP A 54 25.29 2.14 -5.78
CA ASP A 54 25.93 3.46 -5.76
C ASP A 54 25.94 4.04 -7.18
N CYS A 55 25.13 5.09 -7.41
CA CYS A 55 24.96 5.69 -8.73
C CYS A 55 26.23 6.35 -9.27
N VAL A 56 27.15 6.79 -8.40
CA VAL A 56 28.41 7.43 -8.80
C VAL A 56 29.45 6.38 -9.16
N ALA A 57 29.59 5.35 -8.31
CA ALA A 57 30.54 4.27 -8.55
C ALA A 57 30.01 3.20 -9.53
N THR A 58 28.75 3.29 -9.94
CA THR A 58 28.04 2.37 -10.85
C THR A 58 28.18 0.90 -10.45
N LYS A 59 28.08 0.61 -9.15
CA LYS A 59 28.29 -0.74 -8.61
C LYS A 59 27.39 -1.04 -7.42
N PHE A 60 27.14 -2.32 -7.20
CA PHE A 60 26.51 -2.80 -5.98
C PHE A 60 27.51 -2.87 -4.83
N ILE A 61 27.09 -2.41 -3.66
CA ILE A 61 27.81 -2.45 -2.39
C ILE A 61 26.87 -2.92 -1.28
N GLY A 62 27.43 -3.33 -0.13
CA GLY A 62 26.64 -3.63 1.05
C GLY A 62 25.60 -4.74 0.84
N ILE A 63 25.91 -5.74 0.02
CA ILE A 63 25.01 -6.85 -0.24
C ILE A 63 24.88 -7.68 1.05
N GLU A 64 23.69 -7.66 1.62
CA GLU A 64 23.33 -8.47 2.76
C GLU A 64 23.14 -9.93 2.36
N LYS A 65 23.51 -10.83 3.27
CA LYS A 65 23.17 -12.25 3.12
C LYS A 65 21.67 -12.44 3.17
N GLU A 66 21.18 -13.41 2.40
CA GLU A 66 19.79 -13.86 2.45
C GLU A 66 19.38 -14.18 3.89
N GLY A 67 18.22 -13.69 4.32
CA GLY A 67 17.69 -13.92 5.67
C GLY A 67 18.33 -13.08 6.79
N SER A 68 19.16 -12.09 6.47
CA SER A 68 19.74 -11.14 7.46
C SER A 68 18.66 -10.37 8.24
N SER A 69 17.54 -10.05 7.59
CA SER A 69 16.39 -9.35 8.16
C SER A 69 15.10 -9.99 7.67
N LYS A 70 14.18 -10.30 8.60
CA LYS A 70 12.89 -10.88 8.26
C LYS A 70 12.01 -9.85 7.57
N LYS A 71 11.75 -10.07 6.29
CA LYS A 71 10.87 -9.26 5.44
C LYS A 71 9.68 -10.12 5.09
N TYR A 72 8.48 -9.58 5.20
CA TYR A 72 7.24 -10.28 4.93
C TYR A 72 6.51 -9.64 3.76
N VAL A 73 5.85 -10.48 2.97
CA VAL A 73 5.02 -10.05 1.84
C VAL A 73 3.69 -10.79 1.89
N GLY A 74 2.59 -10.12 1.53
CA GLY A 74 1.32 -10.82 1.34
C GLY A 74 1.40 -11.78 0.15
N ILE A 75 0.72 -12.93 0.16
CA ILE A 75 0.68 -13.92 -0.94
C ILE A 75 -0.78 -14.21 -1.33
N PRO A 76 -1.12 -14.32 -2.64
CA PRO A 76 -0.25 -14.23 -3.81
C PRO A 76 0.12 -12.79 -4.21
N GLY A 77 -0.46 -11.79 -3.53
CA GLY A 77 -0.19 -10.36 -3.77
C GLY A 77 -0.12 -9.59 -2.46
N MET A 78 0.50 -8.41 -2.47
CA MET A 78 0.70 -7.66 -1.22
C MET A 78 -0.62 -7.31 -0.51
N ASN A 79 -1.74 -7.22 -1.23
CA ASN A 79 -3.05 -6.92 -0.66
C ASN A 79 -3.78 -8.12 -0.01
N ALA A 80 -3.17 -9.31 0.07
CA ALA A 80 -3.83 -10.52 0.55
C ALA A 80 -4.45 -10.38 1.95
N MET A 81 -3.71 -9.83 2.91
CA MET A 81 -4.21 -9.58 4.27
C MET A 81 -5.44 -8.67 4.26
N CYS A 82 -5.41 -7.57 3.49
CA CYS A 82 -6.56 -6.66 3.37
C CYS A 82 -7.77 -7.37 2.78
N ARG A 83 -7.58 -8.20 1.74
CA ARG A 83 -8.67 -8.96 1.13
C ARG A 83 -9.29 -9.95 2.11
N ALA A 84 -8.47 -10.67 2.89
CA ALA A 84 -8.97 -11.58 3.91
C ALA A 84 -9.82 -10.85 4.95
N MET A 85 -9.34 -9.71 5.46
CA MET A 85 -10.10 -8.87 6.42
C MET A 85 -11.44 -8.38 5.86
N CYS A 86 -11.53 -8.09 4.55
CA CYS A 86 -12.80 -7.72 3.91
C CYS A 86 -13.83 -8.86 3.84
N HIS A 87 -13.42 -10.11 4.08
CA HIS A 87 -14.29 -11.29 4.04
C HIS A 87 -14.56 -11.88 5.43
N GLU A 88 -14.08 -11.24 6.50
CA GLU A 88 -14.38 -11.65 7.87
C GLU A 88 -15.90 -11.57 8.14
N PRO A 89 -16.47 -12.50 8.92
CA PRO A 89 -17.89 -12.50 9.24
C PRO A 89 -18.35 -11.17 9.85
N GLY A 90 -19.42 -10.59 9.29
CA GLY A 90 -19.97 -9.31 9.73
C GLY A 90 -19.35 -8.08 9.06
N VAL A 91 -18.36 -8.25 8.17
CA VAL A 91 -17.80 -7.15 7.38
C VAL A 91 -18.48 -7.06 6.01
N GLU A 92 -19.04 -5.89 5.70
CA GLU A 92 -19.54 -5.57 4.36
C GLU A 92 -18.58 -4.59 3.67
N ALA A 93 -17.75 -5.10 2.74
CA ALA A 93 -16.82 -4.27 1.98
C ALA A 93 -17.51 -3.64 0.75
N LYS A 94 -17.49 -2.30 0.66
CA LYS A 94 -17.99 -1.53 -0.50
C LYS A 94 -16.84 -0.91 -1.28
N PHE A 95 -16.60 -1.39 -2.49
CA PHE A 95 -15.60 -0.85 -3.42
C PHE A 95 -16.25 0.11 -4.43
N GLY A 96 -15.43 0.92 -5.10
CA GLY A 96 -15.92 1.92 -6.08
C GLY A 96 -16.80 3.00 -5.44
N THR A 97 -16.75 3.13 -4.11
CA THR A 97 -17.54 4.08 -3.33
C THR A 97 -16.61 5.08 -2.68
N THR A 98 -16.78 6.36 -3.00
CA THR A 98 -16.05 7.45 -2.35
C THR A 98 -17.01 8.21 -1.46
N VAL A 99 -16.74 8.26 -0.16
CA VAL A 99 -17.50 9.10 0.77
C VAL A 99 -17.19 10.56 0.45
N GLY A 100 -18.21 11.32 0.09
CA GLY A 100 -18.12 12.73 -0.24
C GLY A 100 -18.42 13.65 0.94
N THR A 101 -19.33 13.25 1.83
CA THR A 101 -19.63 14.00 3.06
C THR A 101 -19.96 13.07 4.23
N LEU A 102 -19.66 13.53 5.44
CA LEU A 102 -20.03 12.91 6.71
C LEU A 102 -20.87 13.91 7.51
N GLN A 103 -22.12 13.53 7.80
CA GLN A 103 -23.04 14.35 8.57
C GLN A 103 -23.52 13.59 9.81
N TRP A 104 -23.54 14.26 10.96
CA TRP A 104 -24.22 13.79 12.15
C TRP A 104 -25.70 14.20 12.11
N LEU A 105 -26.60 13.23 12.27
CA LEU A 105 -28.04 13.46 12.34
C LEU A 105 -28.47 13.52 13.81
N GLU A 106 -28.60 14.73 14.35
CA GLU A 106 -28.92 14.95 15.78
C GLU A 106 -30.23 14.29 16.21
N ASP A 107 -31.25 14.31 15.35
CA ASP A 107 -32.59 13.74 15.62
C ASP A 107 -32.56 12.21 15.76
N LYS A 108 -31.61 11.56 15.09
CA LYS A 108 -31.47 10.10 15.06
C LYS A 108 -30.31 9.59 15.89
N ASN A 109 -29.41 10.47 16.31
CA ASN A 109 -28.16 10.13 16.98
C ASN A 109 -27.32 9.14 16.14
N LEU A 110 -27.22 9.39 14.83
CA LEU A 110 -26.52 8.52 13.86
C LEU A 110 -25.68 9.35 12.87
N TRP A 111 -24.57 8.77 12.41
CA TRP A 111 -23.81 9.24 11.27
C TRP A 111 -24.48 8.85 9.95
N SER A 112 -24.52 9.77 8.99
CA SER A 112 -25.06 9.56 7.65
C SER A 112 -24.02 9.95 6.58
N PRO A 113 -23.11 9.04 6.19
CA PRO A 113 -22.22 9.27 5.06
C PRO A 113 -22.99 9.36 3.74
N LYS A 114 -22.57 10.26 2.86
CA LYS A 114 -23.03 10.34 1.46
C LYS A 114 -21.87 10.18 0.51
N ASP A 115 -22.11 9.60 -0.66
CA ASP A 115 -21.11 9.53 -1.72
C ASP A 115 -20.94 10.87 -2.45
N LEU A 116 -20.08 10.88 -3.47
CA LEU A 116 -19.90 12.04 -4.34
C LEU A 116 -21.17 12.40 -5.11
N ASP A 117 -22.13 11.51 -5.34
CA ASP A 117 -23.39 11.90 -6.02
C ASP A 117 -24.47 12.37 -5.02
N GLY A 118 -24.13 12.42 -3.73
CA GLY A 118 -25.02 12.83 -2.66
C GLY A 118 -25.95 11.72 -2.17
N LYS A 119 -25.77 10.48 -2.64
CA LYS A 119 -26.56 9.33 -2.21
C LYS A 119 -26.10 8.87 -0.82
N THR A 120 -27.05 8.64 0.07
CA THR A 120 -26.80 8.11 1.42
C THR A 120 -26.27 6.68 1.35
N LEU A 121 -25.16 6.42 2.05
CA LEU A 121 -24.46 5.13 2.07
C LEU A 121 -24.86 4.22 3.23
N GLY A 122 -25.62 4.76 4.19
CA GLY A 122 -26.15 4.07 5.37
C GLY A 122 -26.32 5.03 6.54
N HIS A 123 -26.71 4.47 7.68
CA HIS A 123 -26.69 5.16 8.96
C HIS A 123 -25.92 4.32 9.96
N PHE A 124 -25.05 4.95 10.76
CA PHE A 124 -24.09 4.25 11.59
C PHE A 124 -23.96 4.91 12.97
N ASP A 125 -23.83 4.12 14.01
CA ASP A 125 -23.61 4.63 15.37
C ASP A 125 -22.23 5.28 15.53
N ALA A 126 -21.25 4.82 14.75
CA ALA A 126 -19.88 5.31 14.80
C ALA A 126 -19.21 5.29 13.41
N MET A 127 -18.22 6.16 13.24
CA MET A 127 -17.38 6.24 12.05
C MET A 127 -15.90 6.16 12.44
N VAL A 128 -15.13 5.36 11.70
CA VAL A 128 -13.67 5.32 11.82
C VAL A 128 -13.07 5.79 10.50
N ALA A 129 -12.31 6.88 10.54
CA ALA A 129 -11.53 7.33 9.40
C ALA A 129 -10.09 6.81 9.54
N SER A 130 -9.70 5.88 8.67
CA SER A 130 -8.38 5.24 8.70
C SER A 130 -7.32 5.95 7.85
N ASP A 131 -7.68 7.04 7.18
CA ASP A 131 -6.76 7.85 6.40
C ASP A 131 -7.04 9.35 6.56
N LYS A 132 -6.02 10.17 6.28
CA LYS A 132 -6.12 11.63 6.44
C LYS A 132 -6.94 12.32 5.34
N ASN A 133 -7.34 11.62 4.28
CA ASN A 133 -8.10 12.23 3.18
C ASN A 133 -9.46 12.73 3.66
N VAL A 134 -10.00 12.15 4.73
CA VAL A 134 -11.27 12.60 5.33
C VAL A 134 -11.26 14.10 5.67
N VAL A 135 -10.08 14.68 5.91
CA VAL A 135 -9.87 16.11 6.20
C VAL A 135 -8.94 16.82 5.21
N SER A 136 -8.32 16.10 4.27
CA SER A 136 -7.20 16.65 3.51
C SER A 136 -7.67 17.58 2.38
N PRO A 137 -7.10 18.79 2.24
CA PRO A 137 -7.37 19.67 1.10
C PRO A 137 -7.00 19.06 -0.27
N ARG A 138 -6.19 17.99 -0.29
CA ARG A 138 -5.90 17.24 -1.52
C ARG A 138 -7.16 16.62 -2.13
N VAL A 139 -8.16 16.25 -1.32
CA VAL A 139 -9.45 15.78 -1.82
C VAL A 139 -10.11 16.87 -2.67
N THR A 140 -10.06 18.13 -2.22
CA THR A 140 -10.58 19.27 -2.98
C THR A 140 -9.87 19.44 -4.31
N ALA A 141 -8.54 19.33 -4.33
CA ALA A 141 -7.77 19.46 -5.57
C ALA A 141 -8.11 18.38 -6.61
N VAL A 142 -8.46 17.16 -6.18
CA VAL A 142 -8.76 16.03 -7.08
C VAL A 142 -10.24 15.95 -7.46
N THR A 143 -11.14 16.29 -6.54
CA THR A 143 -12.59 16.07 -6.70
C THR A 143 -13.40 17.35 -6.91
N GLY A 144 -12.81 18.52 -6.67
CA GLY A 144 -13.51 19.81 -6.67
C GLY A 144 -14.45 20.02 -5.48
N ARG A 145 -14.41 19.15 -4.46
CA ARG A 145 -15.33 19.18 -3.31
C ARG A 145 -14.58 19.33 -1.99
N PRO A 146 -15.21 19.92 -0.95
CA PRO A 146 -14.58 19.96 0.37
C PRO A 146 -14.30 18.52 0.87
N PRO A 147 -13.36 18.35 1.81
CA PRO A 147 -13.11 17.07 2.45
C PRO A 147 -14.38 16.50 3.11
N PRO A 148 -14.51 15.17 3.24
CA PRO A 148 -15.74 14.54 3.73
C PRO A 148 -16.16 14.95 5.15
N LEU A 149 -15.20 15.12 6.06
CA LEU A 149 -15.49 15.54 7.43
C LEU A 149 -15.41 17.06 7.53
N ASP A 150 -16.49 17.67 8.04
CA ASP A 150 -16.45 19.08 8.42
C ASP A 150 -15.53 19.26 9.63
N MET A 151 -14.47 20.05 9.43
CA MET A 151 -13.47 20.34 10.46
C MET A 151 -14.05 21.11 11.65
N SER A 152 -15.20 21.79 11.47
CA SER A 152 -15.93 22.43 12.56
C SER A 152 -16.38 21.43 13.64
N LEU A 153 -16.53 20.14 13.29
CA LEU A 153 -16.90 19.05 14.20
C LEU A 153 -15.70 18.49 14.98
N VAL A 154 -14.46 18.79 14.57
CA VAL A 154 -13.23 18.23 15.14
C VAL A 154 -12.15 19.32 15.35
N GLN A 155 -12.56 20.47 15.90
CA GLN A 155 -11.73 21.67 16.02
C GLN A 155 -10.38 21.43 16.71
N GLU A 156 -10.34 20.55 17.73
CA GLU A 156 -9.10 20.22 18.45
C GLU A 156 -8.11 19.35 17.65
N LEU A 157 -8.62 18.57 16.70
CA LEU A 157 -7.83 17.67 15.85
C LEU A 157 -7.40 18.36 14.55
N ALA A 158 -8.17 19.34 14.10
CA ALA A 158 -7.98 20.04 12.84
C ALA A 158 -6.53 20.51 12.59
N PRO A 159 -5.92 21.35 13.45
CA PRO A 159 -4.56 21.82 13.23
C PRO A 159 -3.53 20.69 13.28
N LYS A 160 -3.74 19.69 14.15
CA LYS A 160 -2.83 18.54 14.27
C LYS A 160 -2.81 17.68 13.01
N LEU A 161 -3.96 17.54 12.35
CA LEU A 161 -4.07 16.76 11.11
C LEU A 161 -3.42 17.45 9.91
N GLU A 162 -3.43 18.78 9.88
CA GLU A 162 -2.72 19.56 8.85
C GLU A 162 -1.20 19.42 8.97
N GLU A 163 -0.69 19.30 10.18
CA GLU A 163 0.74 19.13 10.45
C GLU A 163 1.29 17.74 10.09
N VAL A 164 0.43 16.74 9.83
CA VAL A 164 0.88 15.38 9.48
C VAL A 164 1.49 15.36 8.07
N PRO A 165 2.83 15.21 7.93
CA PRO A 165 3.48 15.26 6.63
C PRO A 165 3.10 14.03 5.80
N VAL A 166 2.85 14.24 4.51
CA VAL A 166 2.70 13.14 3.53
C VAL A 166 3.54 13.43 2.32
N LEU A 167 4.58 12.62 2.17
CA LEU A 167 5.52 12.69 1.06
C LEU A 167 4.91 11.95 -0.16
N PRO A 168 4.75 12.63 -1.31
CA PRO A 168 4.38 11.94 -2.53
C PRO A 168 5.54 11.04 -2.98
N CYS A 169 5.21 9.89 -3.56
CA CYS A 169 6.17 8.96 -4.13
C CYS A 169 5.65 8.51 -5.50
N PHE A 170 6.51 8.58 -6.51
CA PHE A 170 6.24 7.97 -7.80
C PHE A 170 6.76 6.54 -7.79
N CYS A 171 6.08 5.65 -8.51
CA CYS A 171 6.57 4.30 -8.74
C CYS A 171 6.61 4.01 -10.24
N VAL A 172 7.67 3.34 -10.67
CA VAL A 172 7.85 2.86 -12.04
C VAL A 172 7.81 1.33 -12.02
N MET A 173 7.00 0.75 -12.90
CA MET A 173 6.84 -0.70 -13.06
C MET A 173 7.45 -1.11 -14.39
N LEU A 174 8.44 -2.01 -14.36
CA LEU A 174 9.17 -2.47 -15.54
C LEU A 174 9.01 -3.99 -15.67
N ALA A 175 8.72 -4.48 -16.87
CA ALA A 175 8.67 -5.90 -17.18
C ALA A 175 9.70 -6.24 -18.25
N PHE A 176 10.37 -7.37 -18.08
CA PHE A 176 11.39 -7.86 -19.00
C PHE A 176 11.02 -9.28 -19.44
N SER A 177 11.27 -9.60 -20.71
CA SER A 177 11.09 -10.95 -21.26
C SER A 177 12.04 -11.96 -20.60
N GLU A 178 13.25 -11.51 -20.27
CA GLU A 178 14.29 -12.32 -19.65
C GLU A 178 14.72 -11.74 -18.28
N PRO A 179 15.22 -12.58 -17.34
CA PRO A 179 15.83 -12.11 -16.11
C PRO A 179 17.04 -11.19 -16.33
N LEU A 180 17.16 -10.13 -15.53
CA LEU A 180 18.32 -9.23 -15.57
C LEU A 180 19.50 -9.84 -14.80
N SER A 181 20.40 -10.52 -15.51
CA SER A 181 21.56 -11.21 -14.92
C SER A 181 22.62 -10.27 -14.32
N SER A 182 22.64 -8.98 -14.72
CA SER A 182 23.58 -7.98 -14.22
C SER A 182 23.24 -7.45 -12.82
N ILE A 183 22.05 -7.75 -12.30
CA ILE A 183 21.60 -7.31 -10.97
C ILE A 183 21.76 -8.50 -9.99
N PRO A 184 22.71 -8.44 -9.05
CA PRO A 184 23.03 -9.58 -8.18
C PRO A 184 22.08 -9.74 -6.98
N VAL A 185 21.14 -8.81 -6.78
CA VAL A 185 20.23 -8.75 -5.64
C VAL A 185 18.78 -8.57 -6.11
N ARG A 186 17.80 -8.96 -5.28
CA ARG A 186 16.37 -8.80 -5.65
C ARG A 186 15.70 -7.61 -4.99
N SER A 187 16.41 -6.91 -4.11
CA SER A 187 15.98 -5.62 -3.57
C SER A 187 17.19 -4.72 -3.33
N PHE A 188 17.08 -3.42 -3.57
CA PHE A 188 18.17 -2.50 -3.28
C PHE A 188 17.73 -1.05 -3.13
N ALA A 189 18.46 -0.32 -2.30
CA ALA A 189 18.39 1.13 -2.24
C ALA A 189 19.33 1.77 -3.27
N PHE A 190 19.00 2.98 -3.71
CA PHE A 190 19.91 3.80 -4.50
C PHE A 190 20.67 4.76 -3.56
N LYS A 191 21.99 4.81 -3.71
CA LYS A 191 22.85 5.77 -3.02
C LYS A 191 23.35 6.80 -4.02
N ASN A 192 23.47 8.06 -3.58
CA ASN A 192 23.86 9.19 -4.41
C ASN A 192 22.90 9.43 -5.59
N SER A 193 21.62 9.15 -5.39
CA SER A 193 20.55 9.40 -6.34
C SER A 193 19.64 10.50 -5.81
N THR A 194 19.24 11.42 -6.68
CA THR A 194 18.25 12.47 -6.39
C THR A 194 16.85 12.12 -6.89
N VAL A 195 16.70 10.99 -7.62
CA VAL A 195 15.47 10.62 -8.32
C VAL A 195 14.92 9.30 -7.81
N LEU A 196 15.75 8.25 -7.81
CA LEU A 196 15.38 6.91 -7.35
C LEU A 196 15.82 6.70 -5.91
N SER A 197 14.99 6.04 -5.13
CA SER A 197 15.23 5.70 -3.72
C SER A 197 15.37 4.20 -3.52
N TRP A 198 14.54 3.40 -4.18
CA TRP A 198 14.48 1.95 -3.98
C TRP A 198 14.06 1.19 -5.23
N ALA A 199 14.51 -0.06 -5.38
CA ALA A 199 14.04 -0.99 -6.38
C ALA A 199 13.91 -2.41 -5.82
N PHE A 200 13.00 -3.19 -6.39
CA PHE A 200 12.86 -4.61 -6.10
C PHE A 200 12.35 -5.42 -7.29
N CYS A 201 12.73 -6.70 -7.32
CA CYS A 201 12.23 -7.69 -8.27
C CYS A 201 10.93 -8.27 -7.72
N ASN A 202 9.78 -7.80 -8.23
CA ASN A 202 8.47 -8.26 -7.79
C ASN A 202 8.30 -9.77 -7.98
N SER A 203 8.87 -10.35 -9.03
CA SER A 203 8.76 -11.78 -9.35
C SER A 203 9.61 -12.69 -8.46
N SER A 204 10.51 -12.13 -7.64
CA SER A 204 11.24 -12.90 -6.61
C SER A 204 10.42 -13.14 -5.34
N LYS A 205 9.27 -12.45 -5.19
CA LYS A 205 8.39 -12.66 -4.04
C LYS A 205 7.69 -14.02 -4.15
N PRO A 206 7.45 -14.73 -3.04
CA PRO A 206 6.69 -15.98 -3.03
C PRO A 206 5.35 -15.85 -3.76
N GLU A 207 5.00 -16.89 -4.53
CA GLU A 207 3.74 -17.00 -5.28
C GLU A 207 3.46 -15.88 -6.30
N ARG A 208 4.51 -15.20 -6.80
CA ARG A 208 4.39 -14.33 -7.99
C ARG A 208 4.69 -15.13 -9.24
N SER A 209 4.03 -14.76 -10.35
CA SER A 209 4.25 -15.43 -11.64
C SER A 209 5.69 -15.27 -12.14
N SER A 210 6.15 -16.20 -12.98
CA SER A 210 7.57 -16.34 -13.35
C SER A 210 8.16 -15.27 -14.28
N SER A 211 7.37 -14.44 -14.97
CA SER A 211 7.94 -13.37 -15.80
C SER A 211 8.61 -12.29 -14.96
N THR A 212 9.83 -11.91 -15.30
CA THR A 212 10.64 -10.95 -14.57
C THR A 212 10.01 -9.56 -14.57
N ARG A 213 9.71 -9.04 -13.38
CA ARG A 213 9.15 -7.70 -13.17
C ARG A 213 9.89 -6.99 -12.07
N HIS A 214 10.20 -5.73 -12.29
CA HIS A 214 10.81 -4.84 -11.33
C HIS A 214 9.89 -3.67 -11.03
N VAL A 215 9.96 -3.20 -9.80
CA VAL A 215 9.29 -1.97 -9.36
C VAL A 215 10.35 -1.07 -8.73
N MET A 216 10.32 0.20 -9.09
CA MET A 216 11.24 1.23 -8.64
C MET A 216 10.44 2.40 -8.05
N GLN A 217 10.97 3.02 -7.00
CA GLN A 217 10.39 4.16 -6.30
C GLN A 217 11.44 5.24 -6.10
#